data_AF-A0AAE9IEA8-F1
#
_entry.id   AF-A0AAE9IEA8-F1
#
_cell.length_a   1.000
_cell.length_b   1.000
_cell.length_c   1.000
_cell.angle_alpha   90.00
_cell.angle_beta   90.00
_cell.angle_gamma   90.00
#
_symmetry.space_group_name_H-M   'P 1'
#
loop_
_entity.id
_entity.type
_entity.pdbx_description
1 polymer ?
#
loop_
_entity_poly.entity_id
_entity_poly.type
_entity_poly.pdbx_seq_one_letter_code
_entity_poly.pdbx_strand_id
1 'polypeptide(L)' 'MNYTHKVLKSDIELFAAALNQTRVYVVQSLGEDMVSVVDYGGTIEKFSPDSVKITGAYYIRNQFEFRVDKNPR' A
#
# COMPACT_ATOMS: atom_id res chain seq x y z
N MET A 1 -7.80 -17.21 9.62
CA MET A 1 -7.70 -15.82 10.11
C MET A 1 -8.01 -14.90 8.94
N ASN A 2 -9.11 -14.14 9.01
CA ASN A 2 -9.51 -13.22 7.95
C ASN A 2 -8.53 -12.05 7.94
N TYR A 3 -7.54 -12.04 7.05
CA TYR A 3 -6.69 -10.86 6.88
C TYR A 3 -7.53 -9.75 6.25
N THR A 4 -8.07 -8.86 7.07
CA THR A 4 -8.96 -7.75 6.73
C THR A 4 -8.19 -6.58 6.12
N HIS A 5 -7.42 -6.81 5.06
CA HIS A 5 -6.75 -5.74 4.35
C HIS A 5 -7.36 -5.51 2.98
N LYS A 6 -7.22 -4.29 2.48
CA LYS A 6 -7.56 -3.91 1.11
C LYS A 6 -6.27 -3.59 0.37
N VAL A 7 -6.05 -4.22 -0.79
CA VAL A 7 -4.98 -3.86 -1.72
C VAL A 7 -5.45 -2.64 -2.53
N LEU A 8 -4.64 -1.59 -2.57
CA LEU A 8 -4.89 -0.40 -3.38
C LEU A 8 -4.22 -0.60 -4.75
N LYS A 9 -5.02 -0.74 -5.81
CA LYS A 9 -4.49 -1.01 -7.16
C LYS A 9 -4.64 0.19 -8.08
N SER A 10 -5.73 0.93 -7.93
CA SER A 10 -6.08 2.03 -8.82
C SER A 10 -5.66 3.39 -8.27
N ASP A 11 -5.51 4.36 -9.17
CA ASP A 11 -5.14 5.73 -8.83
C ASP A 11 -6.18 6.38 -7.91
N ILE A 12 -7.46 6.07 -8.10
CA ILE A 12 -8.53 6.58 -7.24
C ILE A 12 -8.45 6.02 -5.82
N GLU A 13 -8.00 4.78 -5.64
CA GLU A 13 -7.80 4.17 -4.33
C GLU A 13 -6.58 4.77 -3.62
N LEU A 14 -5.48 4.98 -4.36
CA LEU A 14 -4.29 5.66 -3.84
C LEU A 14 -4.60 7.12 -3.47
N PHE A 15 -5.37 7.81 -4.31
CA PHE A 15 -5.85 9.17 -4.04
C PHE A 15 -6.74 9.23 -2.80
N ALA A 16 -7.70 8.31 -2.68
CA ALA A 16 -8.58 8.25 -1.50
C ALA A 16 -7.79 7.96 -0.21
N ALA A 17 -6.80 7.07 -0.25
CA ALA A 17 -5.94 6.80 0.90
C ALA A 17 -5.07 8.00 1.28
N ALA A 18 -4.53 8.72 0.29
CA ALA A 18 -3.79 9.96 0.50
C ALA A 18 -4.69 11.05 1.13
N LEU A 19 -5.90 11.23 0.59
CA LEU A 19 -6.85 12.23 1.06
C LEU A 19 -7.28 11.98 2.51
N ASN A 20 -7.54 10.72 2.86
CA ASN A 20 -7.93 10.33 4.22
C ASN A 20 -6.74 10.19 5.18
N GLN A 21 -5.52 10.48 4.75
CA GLN A 21 -4.30 10.27 5.53
C GLN A 21 -4.25 8.85 6.13
N THR A 22 -4.71 7.86 5.37
CA THR A 22 -4.75 6.45 5.79
C THR A 22 -3.35 5.88 5.80
N ARG A 23 -3.02 5.11 6.84
CA ARG A 23 -1.74 4.39 6.91
C ARG A 23 -1.72 3.27 5.87
N VAL A 24 -0.77 3.34 4.96
CA VAL A 24 -0.52 2.33 3.92
C VAL A 24 0.78 1.61 4.26
N TYR A 25 0.73 0.28 4.27
CA TYR A 25 1.91 -0.56 4.39
C TYR A 25 2.23 -1.24 3.07
N VAL A 26 3.52 -1.53 2.87
CA VAL A 26 4.08 -2.04 1.62
C VAL A 26 4.46 -3.49 1.79
N VAL A 27 4.01 -4.30 0.84
CA VAL A 27 4.17 -5.75 0.87
C VAL A 27 4.78 -6.22 -0.45
N GLN A 28 5.66 -7.21 -0.39
CA GLN A 28 6.17 -7.91 -1.57
C GLN A 28 5.60 -9.32 -1.61
N SER A 29 5.13 -9.73 -2.79
CA SER A 29 4.74 -11.12 -3.04
C SER A 29 5.99 -11.99 -3.20
N LEU A 30 6.03 -13.11 -2.48
CA LEU A 30 7.10 -14.10 -2.49
C LEU A 30 6.72 -15.38 -3.26
N GLY A 31 5.54 -15.44 -3.86
CA GLY A 31 5.02 -16.63 -4.55
C GLY A 31 3.57 -16.95 -4.16
N GLU A 32 3.12 -18.17 -4.47
CA GLU A 32 1.70 -18.57 -4.60
C GLU A 32 0.76 -18.04 -3.52
N ASP A 33 1.19 -17.93 -2.25
CA ASP A 33 0.40 -17.27 -1.20
C ASP A 33 1.27 -16.60 -0.11
N MET A 34 2.58 -16.46 -0.36
CA MET A 34 3.50 -15.89 0.63
C MET A 34 3.72 -14.42 0.38
N VAL A 35 3.61 -13.64 1.45
CA VAL A 35 3.83 -12.20 1.42
C VAL A 35 4.72 -11.77 2.56
N SER A 36 5.63 -10.84 2.28
CA SER A 36 6.48 -10.22 3.29
C SER A 36 6.16 -8.74 3.40
N VAL A 37 5.96 -8.25 4.63
CA VAL A 37 5.87 -6.81 4.88
C VAL A 37 7.26 -6.22 4.73
N VAL A 38 7.43 -5.40 3.70
CA VAL A 38 8.68 -4.70 3.40
C VAL A 38 8.78 -3.44 4.24
N ASP A 39 7.64 -2.76 4.41
CA ASP A 39 7.57 -1.52 5.17
C ASP A 39 6.17 -1.35 5.79
N TYR A 40 6.10 -0.95 7.06
CA TYR A 40 4.84 -0.59 7.70
C TYR A 40 4.33 0.81 7.27
N GLY A 41 5.16 1.53 6.52
CA GLY A 41 4.85 2.74 5.77
C GLY A 41 4.21 3.84 6.61
N GLY A 42 3.31 4.57 5.95
CA GLY A 42 2.73 5.82 6.43
C GLY A 42 1.68 6.33 5.45
N THR A 43 1.49 7.64 5.38
CA THR A 43 0.56 8.25 4.43
C THR A 43 1.20 8.38 3.05
N ILE A 44 0.38 8.32 1.99
CA ILE A 44 0.85 8.54 0.63
C ILE A 44 1.14 10.04 0.43
N GLU A 45 2.36 10.35 0.01
CA GLU A 45 2.79 11.72 -0.30
C GLU A 45 2.56 12.06 -1.78
N LYS A 46 2.82 11.09 -2.67
CA LYS A 46 2.71 11.22 -4.13
C LYS A 46 2.43 9.85 -4.75
N PHE A 47 1.76 9.81 -5.89
CA PHE A 47 1.65 8.60 -6.71
C PHE A 47 1.68 8.96 -8.20
N SER A 48 2.11 8.00 -9.01
CA SER A 48 2.09 8.00 -10.46
C SER A 48 1.65 6.61 -10.96
N PRO A 49 1.46 6.42 -12.28
CA PRO A 49 1.21 5.09 -12.85
C PRO A 49 2.26 4.04 -12.47
N ASP A 50 3.50 4.45 -12.20
CA ASP A 50 4.63 3.54 -11.98
C ASP A 50 5.03 3.40 -10.51
N SER A 51 4.81 4.44 -9.69
CA SER A 51 5.36 4.48 -8.32
C SER A 51 4.46 5.17 -7.32
N VAL A 52 4.65 4.83 -6.04
CA VAL A 52 4.01 5.49 -4.90
C VAL A 52 5.09 5.93 -3.94
N LYS A 53 4.99 7.17 -3.46
CA LYS A 53 5.88 7.73 -2.45
C LYS A 53 5.21 7.70 -1.08
N ILE A 54 5.85 7.06 -0.12
CA ILE A 54 5.38 6.92 1.26
C ILE A 54 6.56 7.22 2.19
N THR A 55 6.41 8.18 3.10
CA THR A 55 7.43 8.55 4.10
C THR A 55 8.82 8.76 3.50
N GLY A 56 8.89 9.55 2.42
CA GLY A 56 10.14 9.85 1.72
C GLY A 56 10.64 8.78 0.74
N ALA A 57 10.22 7.52 0.85
CA ALA A 57 10.65 6.41 0.00
C ALA A 57 9.71 6.18 -1.20
N TYR A 58 10.26 5.69 -2.31
CA TYR A 58 9.51 5.36 -3.54
C TYR A 58 9.42 3.85 -3.73
N TYR A 59 8.23 3.36 -4.05
CA TYR A 59 7.95 1.95 -4.30
C TYR A 59 7.30 1.76 -5.66
N ILE A 60 7.76 0.77 -6.42
CA ILE A 60 7.28 0.49 -7.78
C ILE A 60 5.98 -0.33 -7.74
N ARG A 61 4.95 0.12 -8.46
CA ARG A 61 3.60 -0.46 -8.40
C ARG A 61 3.47 -1.86 -8.96
N ASN A 62 4.38 -2.29 -9.83
CA ASN A 62 4.40 -3.64 -10.38
C ASN A 62 5.24 -4.64 -9.55
N GLN A 63 5.97 -4.16 -8.54
CA GLN A 63 6.81 -4.99 -7.67
C GLN A 63 6.24 -5.13 -6.26
N PHE A 64 5.50 -4.12 -5.80
CA PHE A 64 4.96 -4.05 -4.47
C PHE A 64 3.45 -3.91 -4.46
N GLU A 65 2.85 -4.44 -3.41
CA GLU A 65 1.46 -4.23 -3.07
C GLU A 65 1.34 -3.18 -1.97
N PHE A 66 0.36 -2.30 -2.12
CA PHE A 66 0.02 -1.29 -1.15
C PHE A 66 -1.26 -1.72 -0.44
N ARG A 67 -1.22 -1.83 0.88
CA ARG A 67 -2.33 -2.37 1.66
C ARG A 67 -2.73 -1.41 2.77
N VAL A 68 -4.02 -1.40 3.06
CA VAL A 68 -4.61 -0.70 4.20
C VAL A 68 -5.45 -1.67 5.02
N ASP A 69 -5.48 -1.48 6.34
CA ASP A 69 -6.40 -2.22 7.19
C ASP A 69 -7.83 -1.74 6.98
N LYS A 70 -8.77 -2.67 6.79
CA LYS A 70 -10.20 -2.36 6.64
C LYS A 70 -10.85 -1.94 7.97
N ASN A 71 -10.24 -2.30 9.10
CA ASN A 71 -10.67 -1.91 10.45
C ASN A 71 -9.52 -1.18 11.17
N PRO A 72 -9.31 0.12 10.91
CA PRO A 72 -8.45 0.93 11.75
C PRO A 72 -9.06 0.95 13.16
N ARG A 73 -8.29 0.50 14.17
CA ARG A 73 -8.66 0.65 15.58
C ARG A 73 -8.54 2.09 16.02
#